data_AF-A0A8C4RGM9-F1
#
_entry.id   AF-A0A8C4RGM9-F1
#
_cell.length_a   1.000
_cell.length_b   1.000
_cell.length_c   1.000
_cell.angle_alpha   90.00
_cell.angle_beta   90.00
_cell.angle_gamma   90.00
#
_symmetry.space_group_name_H-M   'P 1'
#
loop_
_entity.id
_entity.type
_entity.pdbx_description
1 polymer ?
#
loop_
_entity_poly.entity_id
_entity_poly.type
_entity_poly.pdbx_seq_one_letter_code
_entity_poly.pdbx_strand_id
1 'polypeptide(L)'
;MQNELLAFSLVNGINQSLARLVDIWDSIGIQEAMRVERMEAVKKGKFKSRIEKNIITYRKELDTLYHELLTVLQLEKDLRIRVESLMKEKNDRLKELKSLQEEDKSLCIDLCATPYYIPTGSVPTRQQLLELQEHIKNLSVERVLCSLAYYLKWEVLYFQELFRIISLLPSSYVKIKFAKSFLWQLELERLEELKRANMQEVIENIRKELLEFWDKCTFSTEQRESFAAFSDGNFTEELLVKHEDELSRLKSYYEKCKSVFEAVERWEQNWRLFQDFERKASDPSRFSNRGGSLLKESKERTKVQKMLPKLEEEIKSFIDTWEAEQGTVFLVRGQRFMDYVAKQWEDYKLQKEKEKNERVSLKFRILSTILLRAPRHPLPTPSTPSAEEDNDAPAEDTAPACHAWVTDLHRETGGCRKKRTLFKALQTNICLFSKV
;
A
#
# COMPACT_ATOMS: atom_id res chain seq x y z
N MET A 1 19.89 -60.83 35.64
CA MET A 1 20.51 -62.14 35.91
C MET A 1 21.79 -62.39 35.11
N GLN A 2 21.78 -62.66 33.80
CA GLN A 2 23.01 -63.08 33.08
C GLN A 2 24.19 -62.09 33.19
N ASN A 3 23.95 -60.79 33.01
CA ASN A 3 25.00 -59.77 33.17
C ASN A 3 25.50 -59.62 34.62
N GLU A 4 24.65 -59.92 35.62
CA GLU A 4 25.04 -59.89 37.04
C GLU A 4 25.90 -61.10 37.40
N LEU A 5 25.58 -62.29 36.87
CA LEU A 5 26.41 -63.49 37.02
C LEU A 5 27.80 -63.30 36.37
N LEU A 6 27.86 -62.67 35.19
CA LEU A 6 29.12 -62.31 34.53
C LEU A 6 29.92 -61.27 35.34
N ALA A 7 29.26 -60.23 35.86
CA ALA A 7 29.91 -59.25 36.73
C ALA A 7 30.44 -59.88 38.02
N PHE A 8 29.66 -60.76 38.66
CA PHE A 8 30.07 -61.49 39.86
C PHE A 8 31.25 -62.43 39.58
N SER A 9 31.22 -63.17 38.47
CA SER A 9 32.34 -64.02 38.02
C SER A 9 33.62 -63.20 37.79
N LEU A 10 33.50 -62.03 37.15
CA LEU A 10 34.63 -61.15 36.88
C LEU A 10 35.23 -60.58 38.18
N VAL A 11 34.38 -60.13 39.10
CA VAL A 11 34.80 -59.66 40.44
C VAL A 11 35.50 -60.77 41.22
N ASN A 12 34.96 -61.99 41.21
CA ASN A 12 35.58 -63.13 41.89
C ASN A 12 36.96 -63.48 41.27
N GLY A 13 37.09 -63.47 39.95
CA GLY A 13 38.37 -63.67 39.25
C GLY A 13 39.41 -62.59 39.54
N ILE A 14 38.98 -61.32 39.64
CA ILE A 14 39.84 -60.21 40.07
C ILE A 14 40.28 -60.40 41.53
N ASN A 15 39.36 -60.76 42.43
CA ASN A 15 39.68 -60.99 43.84
C ASN A 15 40.69 -62.15 44.03
N GLN A 16 40.52 -63.27 43.32
CA GLN A 16 41.49 -64.37 43.32
C GLN A 16 42.85 -63.95 42.78
N SER A 17 42.87 -63.10 41.75
CA SER A 17 44.11 -62.59 41.16
C SER A 17 44.83 -61.63 42.11
N LEU A 18 44.09 -60.77 42.82
CA LEU A 18 44.61 -59.88 43.85
C LEU A 18 45.15 -60.64 45.06
N ALA A 19 44.44 -61.67 45.52
CA ALA A 19 44.89 -62.53 46.63
C ALA A 19 46.27 -63.15 46.31
N ARG A 20 46.42 -63.78 45.13
CA ARG A 20 47.72 -64.31 44.67
C ARG A 20 48.81 -63.25 44.59
N LEU A 21 48.46 -62.01 44.25
CA LEU A 21 49.39 -60.89 44.17
C LEU A 21 49.87 -60.45 45.56
N VAL A 22 48.98 -60.48 46.56
CA VAL A 22 49.31 -60.29 47.97
C VAL A 22 50.20 -61.43 48.49
N ASP A 23 49.85 -62.69 48.22
CA ASP A 23 50.66 -63.87 48.60
C ASP A 23 52.10 -63.76 48.07
N ILE A 24 52.26 -63.33 46.81
CA ILE A 24 53.57 -63.09 46.19
C ILE A 24 54.31 -61.93 46.89
N TRP A 25 53.62 -60.83 47.21
CA TRP A 25 54.22 -59.70 47.93
C TRP A 25 54.63 -60.04 49.37
N ASP A 26 53.90 -60.92 50.04
CA ASP A 26 54.27 -61.48 51.35
C ASP A 26 55.50 -62.37 51.22
N SER A 27 55.55 -63.27 50.23
CA SER A 27 56.72 -64.15 50.01
C SER A 27 58.03 -63.40 49.68
N ILE A 28 57.93 -62.19 49.11
CA ILE A 28 59.07 -61.33 48.76
C ILE A 28 59.37 -60.30 49.88
N GLY A 29 58.53 -60.20 50.91
CA GLY A 29 58.73 -59.27 52.03
C GLY A 29 58.51 -57.78 51.68
N ILE A 30 57.64 -57.49 50.71
CA ILE A 30 57.37 -56.11 50.26
C ILE A 30 56.58 -55.35 51.33
N GLN A 31 57.09 -54.20 51.78
CA GLN A 31 56.41 -53.35 52.77
C GLN A 31 55.11 -52.73 52.25
N GLU A 32 54.13 -52.60 53.16
CA GLU A 32 52.74 -52.21 52.86
C GLU A 32 52.62 -50.89 52.07
N ALA A 33 53.45 -49.88 52.37
CA ALA A 33 53.43 -48.59 51.66
C ALA A 33 53.60 -48.73 50.14
N MET A 34 54.48 -49.63 49.68
CA MET A 34 54.68 -49.91 48.25
C MET A 34 53.55 -50.76 47.64
N ARG A 35 52.81 -51.53 48.45
CA ARG A 35 51.65 -52.32 48.00
C ARG A 35 50.49 -51.40 47.64
N VAL A 36 50.23 -50.38 48.48
CA VAL A 36 49.18 -49.38 48.26
C VAL A 36 49.43 -48.59 46.96
N GLU A 37 50.65 -48.13 46.71
CA GLU A 37 51.00 -47.42 45.47
C GLU A 37 50.79 -48.30 44.22
N ARG A 38 51.22 -49.58 44.27
CA ARG A 38 51.03 -50.54 43.18
C ARG A 38 49.56 -50.87 42.94
N MET A 39 48.77 -51.01 44.01
CA MET A 39 47.31 -51.18 43.95
C MET A 39 46.62 -49.95 43.33
N GLU A 40 47.03 -48.74 43.69
CA GLU A 40 46.54 -47.51 43.05
C GLU A 40 46.88 -47.45 41.56
N ALA A 41 48.10 -47.85 41.17
CA ALA A 41 48.51 -47.87 39.77
C ALA A 41 47.66 -48.85 38.92
N VAL A 42 47.32 -50.02 39.46
CA VAL A 42 46.39 -50.99 38.82
C VAL A 42 44.98 -50.39 38.70
N LYS A 43 44.51 -49.65 39.71
CA LYS A 43 43.16 -49.05 39.75
C LYS A 43 43.02 -47.81 38.85
N LYS A 44 44.10 -47.03 38.67
CA LYS A 44 44.13 -45.79 37.88
C LYS A 44 44.62 -45.99 36.43
N GLY A 45 45.46 -46.99 36.17
CA GLY A 45 46.18 -47.15 34.90
C GLY A 45 45.48 -48.00 33.84
N LYS A 46 45.37 -47.47 32.61
CA LYS A 46 44.99 -48.12 31.33
C LYS A 46 43.60 -48.76 31.23
N PHE A 47 43.08 -49.52 32.21
CA PHE A 47 41.79 -50.20 32.07
C PHE A 47 40.62 -49.21 32.09
N LYS A 48 40.62 -48.29 33.06
CA LYS A 48 39.63 -47.20 33.16
C LYS A 48 39.58 -46.35 31.88
N SER A 49 40.73 -45.87 31.42
CA SER A 49 40.80 -45.03 30.21
C SER A 49 40.48 -45.78 28.90
N ARG A 50 40.66 -47.11 28.85
CA ARG A 50 40.16 -47.93 27.74
C ARG A 50 38.64 -48.05 27.76
N ILE A 51 38.04 -48.27 28.93
CA ILE A 51 36.58 -48.30 29.07
C ILE A 51 35.97 -46.93 28.72
N GLU A 52 36.54 -45.84 29.22
CA GLU A 52 36.09 -44.47 28.91
C GLU A 52 36.13 -44.19 27.40
N LYS A 53 37.22 -44.56 26.71
CA LYS A 53 37.32 -44.44 25.24
C LYS A 53 36.27 -45.28 24.51
N ASN A 54 36.03 -46.52 24.95
CA ASN A 54 35.00 -47.37 24.33
C ASN A 54 33.60 -46.80 24.56
N ILE A 55 33.28 -46.31 25.76
CA ILE A 55 32.00 -45.64 26.06
C ILE A 55 31.82 -44.40 25.18
N ILE A 56 32.86 -43.57 25.00
CA ILE A 56 32.80 -42.40 24.11
C ILE A 56 32.58 -42.82 22.64
N THR A 57 33.21 -43.92 22.20
CA THR A 57 33.10 -44.43 20.83
C THR A 57 31.69 -44.97 20.57
N TYR A 58 31.19 -45.88 21.42
CA TYR A 58 29.83 -46.41 21.30
C TYR A 58 28.74 -45.34 21.48
N ARG A 59 28.98 -44.29 22.27
CA ARG A 59 28.07 -43.13 22.33
C ARG A 59 27.99 -42.42 20.99
N LYS A 60 29.13 -42.12 20.35
CA LYS A 60 29.15 -41.47 19.03
C LYS A 60 28.47 -42.34 17.96
N GLU A 61 28.73 -43.65 17.96
CA GLU A 61 28.09 -44.59 17.03
C GLU A 61 26.56 -44.64 17.26
N LEU A 62 26.12 -44.65 18.51
CA LEU A 62 24.69 -44.60 18.87
C LEU A 62 24.05 -43.27 18.49
N ASP A 63 24.73 -42.14 18.70
CA ASP A 63 24.27 -40.80 18.29
C ASP A 63 24.12 -40.72 16.76
N THR A 64 25.06 -41.28 15.99
CA THR A 64 24.95 -41.36 14.52
C THR A 64 23.79 -42.24 14.06
N LEU A 65 23.64 -43.44 14.63
CA LEU A 65 22.54 -44.35 14.30
C LEU A 65 21.17 -43.78 14.70
N TYR A 66 21.10 -43.05 15.82
CA TYR A 66 19.89 -42.35 16.25
C TYR A 66 19.52 -41.22 15.29
N HIS A 67 20.49 -40.45 14.81
CA HIS A 67 20.26 -39.40 13.82
C HIS A 67 19.85 -39.97 12.44
N GLU A 68 20.51 -41.03 11.98
CA GLU A 68 20.13 -41.75 10.76
C GLU A 68 18.70 -42.29 10.85
N LEU A 69 18.34 -42.98 11.94
CA LEU A 69 16.99 -43.48 12.13
C LEU A 69 15.95 -42.34 12.22
N LEU A 70 16.27 -41.25 12.91
CA LEU A 70 15.41 -40.07 13.01
C LEU A 70 15.18 -39.41 11.65
N THR A 71 16.22 -39.28 10.82
CA THR A 71 16.11 -38.72 9.46
C THR A 71 15.32 -39.64 8.52
N VAL A 72 15.48 -40.96 8.60
CA VAL A 72 14.68 -41.93 7.84
C VAL A 72 13.20 -41.87 8.23
N LEU A 73 12.89 -41.81 9.53
CA LEU A 73 11.52 -41.66 10.02
C LEU A 73 10.88 -40.33 9.59
N GLN A 74 11.65 -39.24 9.60
CA GLN A 74 11.19 -37.94 9.13
C GLN A 74 10.93 -37.95 7.61
N LEU A 75 11.81 -38.56 6.81
CA LEU A 75 11.63 -38.70 5.36
C LEU A 75 10.41 -39.56 5.01
N GLU A 76 10.18 -40.67 5.72
CA GLU A 76 8.98 -41.51 5.54
C GLU A 76 7.71 -40.70 5.80
N LYS A 77 7.66 -39.97 6.92
CA LYS A 77 6.54 -39.12 7.28
C LYS A 77 6.28 -38.03 6.24
N ASP A 78 7.32 -37.36 5.74
CA ASP A 78 7.19 -36.30 4.74
C ASP A 78 6.72 -36.85 3.38
N LEU A 79 7.23 -38.02 2.97
CA LEU A 79 6.74 -38.73 1.79
C LEU A 79 5.28 -39.18 1.95
N ARG A 80 4.90 -39.70 3.11
CA ARG A 80 3.51 -40.10 3.41
C ARG A 80 2.56 -38.91 3.30
N ILE A 81 2.86 -37.80 3.97
CA ILE A 81 2.08 -36.56 3.90
C ILE A 81 2.01 -36.04 2.46
N ARG A 82 3.10 -36.14 1.69
CA ARG A 82 3.10 -35.72 0.28
C ARG A 82 2.23 -36.62 -0.61
N VAL A 83 2.25 -37.93 -0.40
CA VAL A 83 1.38 -38.88 -1.11
C VAL A 83 -0.09 -38.65 -0.75
N GLU A 84 -0.43 -38.46 0.52
CA GLU A 84 -1.79 -38.11 0.97
C GLU A 84 -2.28 -36.81 0.34
N SER A 85 -1.42 -35.78 0.31
CA SER A 85 -1.70 -34.48 -0.34
C SER A 85 -1.97 -34.63 -1.85
N LEU A 86 -1.14 -35.38 -2.58
CA LEU A 86 -1.30 -35.60 -4.02
C LEU A 86 -2.51 -36.50 -4.35
N MET A 87 -2.80 -37.49 -3.51
CA MET A 87 -4.00 -38.33 -3.63
C MET A 87 -5.27 -37.52 -3.39
N LYS A 88 -5.27 -36.59 -2.42
CA LYS A 88 -6.36 -35.65 -2.21
C LYS A 88 -6.56 -34.76 -3.44
N GLU A 89 -5.49 -34.13 -3.93
CA GLU A 89 -5.56 -33.28 -5.12
C GLU A 89 -6.07 -34.02 -6.37
N LYS A 90 -5.59 -35.25 -6.62
CA LYS A 90 -6.11 -36.12 -7.67
C LYS A 90 -7.61 -36.37 -7.52
N ASN A 91 -8.05 -36.72 -6.32
CA ASN A 91 -9.46 -37.04 -6.05
C ASN A 91 -10.35 -35.79 -6.21
N ASP A 92 -9.87 -34.62 -5.79
CA ASP A 92 -10.63 -33.37 -5.88
C ASP A 92 -10.72 -32.90 -7.35
N ARG A 93 -9.64 -32.99 -8.15
CA ARG A 93 -9.69 -32.74 -9.61
C ARG A 93 -10.61 -33.71 -10.36
N LEU A 94 -10.67 -34.98 -9.95
CA LEU A 94 -11.58 -35.98 -10.54
C LEU A 94 -13.05 -35.75 -10.15
N LYS A 95 -13.33 -35.11 -9.00
CA LYS A 95 -14.69 -34.64 -8.65
C LYS A 95 -15.04 -33.40 -9.47
N GLU A 96 -14.14 -32.41 -9.52
CA GLU A 96 -14.30 -31.16 -10.30
C GLU A 96 -14.61 -31.47 -11.78
N LEU A 97 -13.83 -32.38 -12.40
CA LEU A 97 -14.09 -32.85 -13.76
C LEU A 97 -15.50 -33.43 -13.93
N LYS A 98 -15.96 -34.28 -13.00
CA LYS A 98 -17.28 -34.92 -13.09
C LYS A 98 -18.41 -33.91 -12.98
N SER A 99 -18.32 -32.94 -12.05
CA SER A 99 -19.33 -31.89 -11.94
C SER A 99 -19.39 -31.02 -13.18
N LEU A 100 -18.24 -30.60 -13.71
CA LEU A 100 -18.16 -29.78 -14.90
C LEU A 100 -18.67 -30.53 -16.15
N GLN A 101 -18.31 -31.81 -16.31
CA GLN A 101 -18.84 -32.64 -17.41
C GLN A 101 -20.34 -32.90 -17.33
N GLU A 102 -20.95 -32.83 -16.14
CA GLU A 102 -22.41 -32.95 -16.00
C GLU A 102 -23.12 -31.65 -16.41
N GLU A 103 -22.57 -30.51 -15.97
CA GLU A 103 -23.03 -29.17 -16.34
C GLU A 103 -22.89 -28.93 -17.86
N ASP A 104 -21.73 -29.23 -18.44
CA ASP A 104 -21.42 -29.12 -19.86
C ASP A 104 -22.41 -29.90 -20.74
N LYS A 105 -22.67 -31.17 -20.40
CA LYS A 105 -23.69 -31.98 -21.10
C LYS A 105 -25.07 -31.35 -21.02
N SER A 106 -25.46 -30.81 -19.86
CA SER A 106 -26.79 -30.19 -19.71
C SER A 106 -26.94 -28.96 -20.62
N LEU A 107 -25.93 -28.10 -20.65
CA LEU A 107 -25.90 -26.91 -21.52
C LEU A 107 -25.83 -27.29 -23.02
N CYS A 108 -25.05 -28.32 -23.37
CA CYS A 108 -24.97 -28.82 -24.74
C CYS A 108 -26.29 -29.43 -25.23
N ILE A 109 -27.06 -30.08 -24.36
CA ILE A 109 -28.41 -30.57 -24.68
C ILE A 109 -29.36 -29.38 -24.91
N ASP A 110 -29.36 -28.38 -24.01
CA ASP A 110 -30.20 -27.17 -24.13
C ASP A 110 -29.92 -26.39 -25.43
N LEU A 111 -28.64 -26.33 -25.84
CA LEU A 111 -28.16 -25.52 -26.97
C LEU A 111 -27.97 -26.30 -28.28
N CYS A 112 -28.16 -27.63 -28.27
CA CYS A 112 -27.78 -28.52 -29.38
C CYS A 112 -26.30 -28.40 -29.79
N ALA A 113 -25.41 -28.20 -28.81
CA ALA A 113 -23.96 -28.10 -28.99
C ALA A 113 -23.23 -29.43 -28.73
N THR A 114 -21.94 -29.50 -29.07
CA THR A 114 -21.08 -30.68 -28.84
C THR A 114 -20.31 -30.55 -27.52
N PRO A 115 -20.47 -31.50 -26.56
CA PRO A 115 -19.75 -31.47 -25.28
C PRO A 115 -18.21 -31.48 -25.41
N TYR A 116 -17.53 -30.87 -24.45
CA TYR A 116 -16.07 -30.76 -24.44
C TYR A 116 -15.39 -32.09 -24.08
N TYR A 117 -14.48 -32.54 -24.94
CA TYR A 117 -13.83 -33.84 -24.79
C TYR A 117 -12.51 -33.75 -24.00
N ILE A 118 -12.44 -34.50 -22.89
CA ILE A 118 -11.19 -34.76 -22.16
C ILE A 118 -10.91 -36.27 -22.18
N PRO A 119 -9.71 -36.72 -22.58
CA PRO A 119 -9.36 -38.14 -22.66
C PRO A 119 -9.60 -38.91 -21.36
N THR A 120 -10.33 -40.01 -21.46
CA THR A 120 -10.69 -40.88 -20.33
C THR A 120 -9.50 -41.74 -19.88
N GLY A 121 -9.30 -41.88 -18.56
CA GLY A 121 -8.30 -42.79 -17.97
C GLY A 121 -7.10 -42.09 -17.33
N SER A 122 -6.84 -40.83 -17.66
CA SER A 122 -5.84 -39.97 -17.00
C SER A 122 -6.47 -38.98 -16.01
N VAL A 123 -5.69 -38.52 -15.03
CA VAL A 123 -6.08 -37.38 -14.19
C VAL A 123 -6.00 -36.11 -15.03
N PRO A 124 -7.03 -35.26 -15.07
CA PRO A 124 -7.00 -34.04 -15.88
C PRO A 124 -5.92 -33.07 -15.39
N THR A 125 -5.28 -32.39 -16.36
CA THR A 125 -4.40 -31.27 -16.05
C THR A 125 -5.20 -30.07 -15.55
N ARG A 126 -4.56 -29.15 -14.83
CA ARG A 126 -5.24 -27.93 -14.37
C ARG A 126 -5.70 -27.06 -15.55
N GLN A 127 -4.94 -27.05 -16.63
CA GLN A 127 -5.25 -26.33 -17.86
C GLN A 127 -6.53 -26.86 -18.53
N GLN A 128 -6.67 -28.18 -18.69
CA GLN A 128 -7.88 -28.79 -19.26
C GLN A 128 -9.16 -28.52 -18.43
N LEU A 129 -9.04 -28.39 -17.11
CA LEU A 129 -10.16 -28.02 -16.24
C LEU A 129 -10.57 -26.54 -16.42
N LEU A 130 -9.59 -25.65 -16.63
CA LEU A 130 -9.85 -24.24 -16.92
C LEU A 130 -10.50 -24.05 -18.29
N GLU A 131 -10.04 -24.76 -19.32
CA GLU A 131 -10.63 -24.76 -20.66
C GLU A 131 -12.09 -25.24 -20.64
N LEU A 132 -12.38 -26.31 -19.88
CA LEU A 132 -13.74 -26.80 -19.68
C LEU A 132 -14.61 -25.77 -18.92
N GLN A 133 -14.08 -25.12 -17.87
CA GLN A 133 -14.78 -24.05 -17.14
C GLN A 133 -15.09 -22.84 -18.04
N GLU A 134 -14.17 -22.47 -18.93
CA GLU A 134 -14.35 -21.39 -19.90
C GLU A 134 -15.38 -21.76 -20.97
N HIS A 135 -15.36 -23.00 -21.47
CA HIS A 135 -16.37 -23.50 -22.41
C HIS A 135 -17.79 -23.47 -21.81
N ILE A 136 -17.96 -24.02 -20.59
CA ILE A 136 -19.22 -23.99 -19.84
C ILE A 136 -19.70 -22.56 -19.62
N LYS A 137 -18.80 -21.64 -19.25
CA LYS A 137 -19.12 -20.22 -19.08
C LYS A 137 -19.65 -19.61 -20.38
N ASN A 138 -18.99 -19.87 -21.51
CA ASN A 138 -19.41 -19.36 -22.81
C ASN A 138 -20.79 -19.91 -23.22
N LEU A 139 -21.02 -21.22 -23.07
CA LEU A 139 -22.35 -21.83 -23.28
C LEU A 139 -23.41 -21.25 -22.33
N SER A 140 -23.08 -20.98 -21.06
CA SER A 140 -24.02 -20.38 -20.12
C SER A 140 -24.49 -18.98 -20.56
N VAL A 141 -23.58 -18.19 -21.14
CA VAL A 141 -23.88 -16.86 -21.70
C VAL A 141 -24.72 -16.99 -22.97
N GLU A 142 -24.33 -17.90 -23.88
CA GLU A 142 -25.09 -18.18 -25.09
C GLU A 142 -26.53 -18.63 -24.77
N ARG A 143 -26.73 -19.49 -23.76
CA ARG A 143 -28.07 -19.88 -23.29
C ARG A 143 -28.91 -18.69 -22.81
N VAL A 144 -28.31 -17.74 -22.08
CA VAL A 144 -29.01 -16.51 -21.69
C VAL A 144 -29.34 -15.65 -22.90
N LEU A 145 -28.40 -15.48 -23.84
CA LEU A 145 -28.62 -14.71 -25.07
C LEU A 145 -29.70 -15.33 -25.97
N CYS A 146 -29.67 -16.64 -26.20
CA CYS A 146 -30.68 -17.39 -26.95
C CYS A 146 -32.05 -17.36 -26.27
N SER A 147 -32.09 -17.45 -24.93
CA SER A 147 -33.32 -17.29 -24.15
C SER A 147 -33.91 -15.89 -24.30
N LEU A 148 -33.11 -14.84 -24.11
CA LEU A 148 -33.54 -13.45 -24.32
C LEU A 148 -33.98 -13.18 -25.76
N ALA A 149 -33.24 -13.69 -26.75
CA ALA A 149 -33.61 -13.60 -28.16
C ALA A 149 -34.92 -14.35 -28.47
N TYR A 150 -35.16 -15.49 -27.82
CA TYR A 150 -36.43 -16.21 -27.89
C TYR A 150 -37.57 -15.39 -27.28
N TYR A 151 -37.40 -14.82 -26.07
CA TYR A 151 -38.41 -13.96 -25.44
C TYR A 151 -38.74 -12.74 -26.29
N LEU A 152 -37.74 -12.00 -26.78
CA LEU A 152 -37.95 -10.83 -27.66
C LEU A 152 -38.59 -11.22 -29.00
N LYS A 153 -38.19 -12.35 -29.59
CA LYS A 153 -38.82 -12.88 -30.81
C LYS A 153 -40.26 -13.31 -30.56
N TRP A 154 -40.56 -13.87 -29.38
CA TRP A 154 -41.93 -14.19 -28.97
C TRP A 154 -42.75 -12.93 -28.76
N GLU A 155 -42.22 -11.88 -28.13
CA GLU A 155 -42.91 -10.60 -28.06
C GLU A 155 -43.22 -10.06 -29.46
N VAL A 156 -42.23 -9.98 -30.36
CA VAL A 156 -42.45 -9.47 -31.73
C VAL A 156 -43.48 -10.30 -32.50
N LEU A 157 -43.40 -11.63 -32.48
CA LEU A 157 -44.36 -12.50 -33.17
C LEU A 157 -45.75 -12.46 -32.53
N TYR A 158 -45.83 -12.41 -31.20
CA TYR A 158 -47.09 -12.26 -30.47
C TYR A 158 -47.73 -10.89 -30.74
N PHE A 159 -46.95 -9.81 -30.79
CA PHE A 159 -47.42 -8.48 -31.20
C PHE A 159 -47.84 -8.44 -32.67
N GLN A 160 -47.17 -9.14 -33.58
CA GLN A 160 -47.57 -9.23 -34.99
C GLN A 160 -48.90 -9.99 -35.16
N GLU A 161 -49.07 -11.16 -34.53
CA GLU A 161 -50.32 -11.92 -34.63
C GLU A 161 -51.46 -11.23 -33.87
N LEU A 162 -51.19 -10.62 -32.72
CA LEU A 162 -52.15 -9.73 -32.06
C LEU A 162 -52.53 -8.55 -32.97
N PHE A 163 -51.59 -7.90 -33.65
CA PHE A 163 -51.89 -6.78 -34.55
C PHE A 163 -52.76 -7.22 -35.73
N ARG A 164 -52.51 -8.42 -36.28
CA ARG A 164 -53.34 -9.06 -37.31
C ARG A 164 -54.76 -9.34 -36.80
N ILE A 165 -54.91 -9.97 -35.63
CA ILE A 165 -56.22 -10.26 -35.01
C ILE A 165 -56.97 -8.96 -34.65
N ILE A 166 -56.27 -7.97 -34.09
CA ILE A 166 -56.85 -6.68 -33.69
C ILE A 166 -57.30 -5.86 -34.89
N SER A 167 -56.66 -6.02 -36.06
CA SER A 167 -57.09 -5.36 -37.31
C SER A 167 -58.42 -5.90 -37.86
N LEU A 168 -58.93 -7.02 -37.32
CA LEU A 168 -60.22 -7.62 -37.66
C LEU A 168 -61.33 -7.30 -36.63
N LEU A 169 -61.03 -6.57 -35.56
CA LEU A 169 -61.99 -6.28 -34.48
C LEU A 169 -62.79 -4.97 -34.71
N PRO A 170 -64.06 -4.89 -34.24
CA PRO A 170 -64.89 -3.70 -34.40
C PRO A 170 -64.35 -2.43 -33.72
N SER A 171 -64.82 -1.27 -34.21
CA SER A 171 -64.41 0.08 -33.78
C SER A 171 -64.45 0.32 -32.25
N SER A 172 -65.31 -0.38 -31.51
CA SER A 172 -65.35 -0.33 -30.04
C SER A 172 -64.05 -0.80 -29.36
N TYR A 173 -63.33 -1.75 -29.95
CA TYR A 173 -62.05 -2.27 -29.43
C TYR A 173 -60.85 -1.36 -29.75
N VAL A 174 -61.00 -0.41 -30.69
CA VAL A 174 -59.92 0.53 -31.06
C VAL A 174 -59.55 1.45 -29.89
N LYS A 175 -60.49 1.76 -28.98
CA LYS A 175 -60.20 2.50 -27.74
C LYS A 175 -59.24 1.72 -26.82
N ILE A 176 -59.36 0.40 -26.75
CA ILE A 176 -58.46 -0.47 -25.97
C ILE A 176 -57.09 -0.57 -26.67
N LYS A 177 -57.05 -0.61 -28.00
CA LYS A 177 -55.80 -0.52 -28.79
C LYS A 177 -55.02 0.76 -28.46
N PHE A 178 -55.69 1.92 -28.44
CA PHE A 178 -55.06 3.20 -28.12
C PHE A 178 -54.56 3.24 -26.67
N ALA A 179 -55.38 2.81 -25.71
CA ALA A 179 -54.99 2.74 -24.29
C ALA A 179 -53.79 1.81 -24.05
N LYS A 180 -53.75 0.62 -24.67
CA LYS A 180 -52.61 -0.31 -24.55
C LYS A 180 -51.36 0.26 -25.21
N SER A 181 -51.46 0.82 -26.42
CA SER A 181 -50.33 1.47 -27.11
C SER A 181 -49.74 2.62 -26.28
N PHE A 182 -50.59 3.45 -25.68
CA PHE A 182 -50.20 4.55 -24.81
C PHE A 182 -49.47 4.07 -23.54
N LEU A 183 -49.93 2.98 -22.92
CA LEU A 183 -49.24 2.37 -21.78
C LEU A 183 -47.85 1.82 -22.15
N TRP A 184 -47.68 1.20 -23.32
CA TRP A 184 -46.35 0.76 -23.78
C TRP A 184 -45.42 1.93 -24.11
N GLN A 185 -45.95 3.02 -24.69
CA GLN A 185 -45.17 4.24 -24.92
C GLN A 185 -44.70 4.87 -23.61
N LEU A 186 -45.58 4.94 -22.60
CA LEU A 186 -45.25 5.48 -21.28
C LEU A 186 -44.25 4.59 -20.52
N GLU A 187 -44.33 3.26 -20.64
CA GLU A 187 -43.34 2.36 -20.06
C GLU A 187 -41.99 2.40 -20.80
N LEU A 188 -42.00 2.56 -22.14
CA LEU A 188 -40.78 2.79 -22.92
C LEU A 188 -40.10 4.10 -22.50
N GLU A 189 -40.84 5.21 -22.41
CA GLU A 189 -40.35 6.50 -21.93
C GLU A 189 -39.79 6.39 -20.49
N ARG A 190 -40.46 5.65 -19.61
CA ARG A 190 -39.98 5.35 -18.24
C ARG A 190 -38.66 4.56 -18.24
N LEU A 191 -38.49 3.60 -19.15
CA LEU A 191 -37.28 2.80 -19.28
C LEU A 191 -36.12 3.59 -19.93
N GLU A 192 -36.42 4.45 -20.91
CA GLU A 192 -35.44 5.36 -21.53
C GLU A 192 -34.93 6.39 -20.51
N GLU A 193 -35.81 6.98 -19.70
CA GLU A 193 -35.42 7.91 -18.63
C GLU A 193 -34.60 7.19 -17.54
N LEU A 194 -34.95 5.94 -17.20
CA LEU A 194 -34.15 5.13 -16.29
C LEU A 194 -32.76 4.78 -16.88
N LYS A 195 -32.67 4.48 -18.18
CA LYS A 195 -31.37 4.30 -18.86
C LYS A 195 -30.56 5.59 -18.81
N ARG A 196 -31.18 6.74 -19.10
CA ARG A 196 -30.54 8.07 -19.04
C ARG A 196 -30.01 8.40 -17.64
N ALA A 197 -30.82 8.19 -16.60
CA ALA A 197 -30.41 8.43 -15.21
C ALA A 197 -29.25 7.52 -14.77
N ASN A 198 -29.26 6.25 -15.17
CA ASN A 198 -28.15 5.33 -14.89
C ASN A 198 -26.86 5.74 -15.64
N MET A 199 -26.96 6.12 -16.92
CA MET A 199 -25.81 6.64 -17.68
C MET A 199 -25.28 7.94 -17.07
N GLN A 200 -26.15 8.82 -16.58
CA GLN A 200 -25.76 10.02 -15.86
C GLN A 200 -24.90 9.70 -14.63
N GLU A 201 -25.32 8.75 -13.77
CA GLU A 201 -24.55 8.36 -12.59
C GLU A 201 -23.15 7.85 -12.95
N VAL A 202 -23.05 7.00 -13.99
CA VAL A 202 -21.75 6.48 -14.46
C VAL A 202 -20.87 7.60 -15.02
N ILE A 203 -21.41 8.46 -15.89
CA ILE A 203 -20.66 9.59 -16.48
C ILE A 203 -20.21 10.57 -15.38
N GLU A 204 -21.06 10.88 -14.40
CA GLU A 204 -20.69 11.72 -13.25
C GLU A 204 -19.59 11.10 -12.38
N ASN A 205 -19.57 9.77 -12.22
CA ASN A 205 -18.51 9.08 -11.52
C ASN A 205 -17.19 9.10 -12.31
N ILE A 206 -17.23 8.90 -13.63
CA ILE A 206 -16.05 9.07 -14.50
C ILE A 206 -15.55 10.52 -14.46
N ARG A 207 -16.43 11.53 -14.46
CA ARG A 207 -16.04 12.94 -14.32
C ARG A 207 -15.33 13.24 -12.99
N LYS A 208 -15.70 12.57 -11.89
CA LYS A 208 -14.97 12.64 -10.61
C LYS A 208 -13.57 12.03 -10.73
N GLU A 209 -13.45 10.85 -11.35
CA GLU A 209 -12.13 10.26 -11.62
C GLU A 209 -11.26 11.14 -12.53
N LEU A 210 -11.82 11.71 -13.59
CA LEU A 210 -11.11 12.64 -14.49
C LEU A 210 -10.56 13.86 -13.72
N LEU A 211 -11.37 14.46 -12.83
CA LEU A 211 -10.91 15.55 -11.96
C LEU A 211 -9.71 15.10 -11.09
N GLU A 212 -9.81 13.94 -10.43
CA GLU A 212 -8.69 13.42 -9.62
C GLU A 212 -7.42 13.19 -10.46
N PHE A 213 -7.54 12.65 -11.67
CA PHE A 213 -6.39 12.39 -12.54
C PHE A 213 -5.81 13.68 -13.15
N TRP A 214 -6.64 14.68 -13.47
CA TRP A 214 -6.17 16.01 -13.87
C TRP A 214 -5.42 16.72 -12.74
N ASP A 215 -5.85 16.55 -11.49
CA ASP A 215 -5.15 17.06 -10.31
C ASP A 215 -3.81 16.33 -10.11
N LYS A 216 -3.79 14.98 -10.17
CA LYS A 216 -2.57 14.16 -10.11
C LYS A 216 -1.56 14.50 -11.22
N CYS A 217 -2.04 14.79 -12.43
CA CYS A 217 -1.20 15.18 -13.56
C CYS A 217 -0.85 16.68 -13.58
N THR A 218 -1.34 17.47 -12.62
CA THR A 218 -1.15 18.93 -12.54
C THR A 218 -1.61 19.72 -13.78
N PHE A 219 -2.67 19.25 -14.46
CA PHE A 219 -3.21 19.89 -15.67
C PHE A 219 -3.73 21.29 -15.36
N SER A 220 -3.38 22.24 -16.23
CA SER A 220 -3.91 23.61 -16.26
C SER A 220 -5.41 23.65 -16.60
N THR A 221 -6.06 24.79 -16.34
CA THR A 221 -7.47 25.02 -16.69
C THR A 221 -7.71 24.84 -18.19
N GLU A 222 -6.87 25.45 -19.04
CA GLU A 222 -6.94 25.34 -20.50
C GLU A 222 -6.84 23.89 -20.99
N GLN A 223 -5.96 23.07 -20.38
CA GLN A 223 -5.85 21.65 -20.71
C GLN A 223 -7.11 20.86 -20.32
N ARG A 224 -7.78 21.20 -19.21
CA ARG A 224 -9.05 20.56 -18.81
C ARG A 224 -10.20 20.99 -19.72
N GLU A 225 -10.26 22.28 -20.06
CA GLU A 225 -11.28 22.86 -20.94
C GLU A 225 -11.19 22.35 -22.39
N SER A 226 -10.02 21.85 -22.82
CA SER A 226 -9.86 21.19 -24.13
C SER A 226 -10.79 19.97 -24.30
N PHE A 227 -11.16 19.28 -23.22
CA PHE A 227 -12.13 18.18 -23.25
C PHE A 227 -13.56 18.71 -23.09
N ALA A 228 -14.09 19.35 -24.14
CA ALA A 228 -15.41 19.99 -24.15
C ALA A 228 -16.58 19.06 -23.71
N ALA A 229 -16.45 17.74 -23.90
CA ALA A 229 -17.44 16.75 -23.48
C ALA A 229 -17.60 16.67 -21.94
N PHE A 230 -16.67 17.21 -21.15
CA PHE A 230 -16.79 17.29 -19.69
C PHE A 230 -18.01 18.09 -19.22
N SER A 231 -18.42 19.11 -19.97
CA SER A 231 -19.54 19.99 -19.61
C SER A 231 -20.86 19.64 -20.30
N ASP A 232 -20.90 18.56 -21.09
CA ASP A 232 -22.11 18.14 -21.79
C ASP A 232 -23.17 17.61 -20.80
N GLY A 233 -24.42 18.06 -20.95
CA GLY A 233 -25.57 17.61 -20.16
C GLY A 233 -26.36 16.49 -20.82
N ASN A 234 -26.05 16.13 -22.07
CA ASN A 234 -26.79 15.13 -22.84
C ASN A 234 -26.23 13.73 -22.59
N PHE A 235 -26.67 13.09 -21.51
CA PHE A 235 -26.26 11.73 -21.13
C PHE A 235 -26.71 10.69 -22.16
N THR A 236 -25.83 10.45 -23.14
CA THR A 236 -25.97 9.48 -24.23
C THR A 236 -24.88 8.41 -24.12
N GLU A 237 -25.09 7.29 -24.80
CA GLU A 237 -24.11 6.20 -24.88
C GLU A 237 -22.81 6.65 -25.55
N GLU A 238 -22.90 7.51 -26.58
CA GLU A 238 -21.73 8.16 -27.21
C GLU A 238 -20.97 9.06 -26.24
N LEU A 239 -21.67 9.75 -25.32
CA LEU A 239 -21.02 10.58 -24.31
C LEU A 239 -20.29 9.73 -23.27
N LEU A 240 -20.85 8.57 -22.89
CA LEU A 240 -20.20 7.62 -22.00
C LEU A 240 -18.88 7.12 -22.60
N VAL A 241 -18.90 6.62 -23.84
CA VAL A 241 -17.68 6.14 -24.53
C VAL A 241 -16.59 7.21 -24.59
N LYS A 242 -16.94 8.46 -24.93
CA LYS A 242 -15.98 9.59 -24.93
C LYS A 242 -15.33 9.83 -23.56
N HIS A 243 -16.06 9.60 -22.47
CA HIS A 243 -15.53 9.74 -21.10
C HIS A 243 -14.66 8.54 -20.70
N GLU A 244 -15.03 7.32 -21.09
CA GLU A 244 -14.25 6.10 -20.86
C GLU A 244 -12.91 6.14 -21.61
N ASP A 245 -12.93 6.54 -22.89
CA ASP A 245 -11.73 6.73 -23.72
C ASP A 245 -10.79 7.80 -23.15
N GLU A 246 -11.32 8.96 -22.76
CA GLU A 246 -10.53 10.03 -22.15
C GLU A 246 -9.93 9.61 -20.80
N LEU A 247 -10.70 8.90 -19.97
CA LEU A 247 -10.21 8.36 -18.69
C LEU A 247 -9.11 7.31 -18.91
N SER A 248 -9.27 6.45 -19.91
CA SER A 248 -8.28 5.44 -20.30
C SER A 248 -6.98 6.09 -20.81
N ARG A 249 -7.11 7.08 -21.70
CA ARG A 249 -5.99 7.89 -22.22
C ARG A 249 -5.25 8.60 -21.09
N LEU A 250 -5.98 9.22 -20.15
CA LEU A 250 -5.42 9.95 -19.03
C LEU A 250 -4.74 9.03 -18.00
N LYS A 251 -5.32 7.84 -17.73
CA LYS A 251 -4.68 6.80 -16.90
C LYS A 251 -3.37 6.29 -17.53
N SER A 252 -3.36 6.06 -18.85
CA SER A 252 -2.15 5.66 -19.58
C SER A 252 -1.07 6.75 -19.57
N TYR A 253 -1.45 8.01 -19.77
CA TYR A 253 -0.56 9.16 -19.64
C TYR A 253 0.02 9.28 -18.22
N TYR A 254 -0.82 9.14 -17.20
CA TYR A 254 -0.38 9.22 -15.80
C TYR A 254 0.66 8.16 -15.47
N GLU A 255 0.42 6.88 -15.78
CA GLU A 255 1.38 5.81 -15.46
C GLU A 255 2.73 5.96 -16.21
N LYS A 256 2.73 6.54 -17.43
CA LYS A 256 3.98 6.89 -18.14
C LYS A 256 4.74 8.02 -17.45
N CYS A 257 4.04 9.10 -17.05
CA CYS A 257 4.65 10.31 -16.49
C CYS A 257 4.84 10.28 -14.96
N LYS A 258 4.36 9.22 -14.30
CA LYS A 258 4.31 9.06 -12.83
C LYS A 258 5.66 9.30 -12.14
N SER A 259 6.73 8.72 -12.67
CA SER A 259 8.09 8.88 -12.11
C SER A 259 8.54 10.34 -12.09
N VAL A 260 8.13 11.15 -13.06
CA VAL A 260 8.43 12.60 -13.07
C VAL A 260 7.51 13.38 -12.15
N PHE A 261 6.22 13.05 -12.04
CA PHE A 261 5.37 13.70 -11.04
C PHE A 261 5.91 13.44 -9.61
N GLU A 262 6.34 12.21 -9.32
CA GLU A 262 7.02 11.86 -8.06
C GLU A 262 8.39 12.54 -7.90
N ALA A 263 9.17 12.74 -8.98
CA ALA A 263 10.43 13.48 -8.94
C ALA A 263 10.22 14.99 -8.71
N VAL A 264 9.24 15.59 -9.37
CA VAL A 264 8.81 16.99 -9.20
C VAL A 264 8.34 17.24 -7.78
N GLU A 265 7.51 16.36 -7.21
CA GLU A 265 7.09 16.49 -5.80
C GLU A 265 8.29 16.38 -4.85
N ARG A 266 9.19 15.39 -5.06
CA ARG A 266 10.45 15.29 -4.31
C ARG A 266 11.29 16.56 -4.43
N TRP A 267 11.36 17.19 -5.60
CA TRP A 267 12.09 18.45 -5.78
C TRP A 267 11.42 19.60 -5.00
N GLU A 268 10.10 19.78 -5.09
CA GLU A 268 9.37 20.82 -4.33
C GLU A 268 9.53 20.65 -2.81
N GLN A 269 9.48 19.41 -2.31
CA GLN A 269 9.71 19.09 -0.90
C GLN A 269 11.16 19.43 -0.46
N ASN A 270 12.16 19.05 -1.26
CA ASN A 270 13.56 19.39 -0.99
C ASN A 270 13.82 20.90 -1.07
N TRP A 271 13.15 21.62 -1.97
CA TRP A 271 13.26 23.06 -2.10
C TRP A 271 12.69 23.80 -0.88
N ARG A 272 11.53 23.37 -0.37
CA ARG A 272 10.98 23.88 0.90
C ARG A 272 11.91 23.61 2.08
N LEU A 273 12.48 22.41 2.18
CA LEU A 273 13.48 22.08 3.21
C LEU A 273 14.74 22.94 3.09
N PHE A 274 15.22 23.23 1.88
CA PHE A 274 16.33 24.15 1.64
C PHE A 274 16.02 25.57 2.15
N GLN A 275 14.85 26.11 1.80
CA GLN A 275 14.38 27.40 2.29
C GLN A 275 14.26 27.43 3.83
N ASP A 276 13.78 26.36 4.45
CA ASP A 276 13.71 26.22 5.92
C ASP A 276 15.09 26.24 6.58
N PHE A 277 16.07 25.53 6.01
CA PHE A 277 17.44 25.57 6.51
C PHE A 277 18.06 26.95 6.34
N GLU A 278 17.76 27.67 5.26
CA GLU A 278 18.24 29.04 5.02
C GLU A 278 17.60 30.08 5.95
N ARG A 279 16.31 29.93 6.27
CA ARG A 279 15.63 30.73 7.31
C ARG A 279 16.26 30.48 8.68
N LYS A 280 16.40 29.21 9.08
CA LYS A 280 17.06 28.81 10.34
C LYS A 280 18.50 29.31 10.41
N ALA A 281 19.26 29.27 9.30
CA ALA A 281 20.63 29.79 9.23
C ALA A 281 20.76 31.27 9.60
N SER A 282 19.71 32.04 9.30
CA SER A 282 19.69 33.50 9.38
C SER A 282 19.27 34.01 10.77
N ASP A 283 18.82 33.11 11.65
CA ASP A 283 18.40 33.40 13.02
C ASP A 283 19.61 33.55 13.98
N PRO A 284 19.84 34.71 14.59
CA PRO A 284 20.92 34.91 15.57
C PRO A 284 20.80 34.04 16.84
N SER A 285 19.60 33.60 17.21
CA SER A 285 19.36 32.79 18.41
C SER A 285 19.73 31.32 18.26
N ARG A 286 20.00 30.88 17.01
CA ARG A 286 20.30 29.48 16.62
C ARG A 286 21.46 28.85 17.38
N PHE A 287 22.39 29.64 17.93
CA PHE A 287 23.59 29.13 18.62
C PHE A 287 23.33 28.43 19.97
N SER A 288 22.09 28.38 20.46
CA SER A 288 21.68 27.53 21.58
C SER A 288 21.69 26.04 21.20
N ASN A 289 22.87 25.43 21.21
CA ASN A 289 23.18 24.19 20.48
C ASN A 289 23.00 22.87 21.28
N ARG A 290 22.25 22.90 22.38
CA ARG A 290 22.11 21.76 23.31
C ARG A 290 21.65 20.49 22.55
N GLY A 291 22.47 19.43 22.61
CA GLY A 291 22.17 18.16 21.93
C GLY A 291 22.63 18.04 20.46
N GLY A 292 23.43 18.98 19.94
CA GLY A 292 24.10 18.82 18.64
C GLY A 292 23.22 19.03 17.40
N SER A 293 22.07 19.69 17.56
CA SER A 293 21.09 19.95 16.48
C SER A 293 21.73 20.60 15.24
N LEU A 294 22.57 21.62 15.43
CA LEU A 294 23.32 22.32 14.37
C LEU A 294 24.13 21.38 13.44
N LEU A 295 24.72 20.31 14.00
CA LEU A 295 25.53 19.38 13.21
C LEU A 295 24.66 18.46 12.35
N LYS A 296 23.47 18.09 12.84
CA LYS A 296 22.46 17.36 12.04
C LYS A 296 21.95 18.25 10.91
N GLU A 297 21.56 19.47 11.24
CA GLU A 297 21.06 20.46 10.27
C GLU A 297 22.09 20.75 9.16
N SER A 298 23.38 20.91 9.50
CA SER A 298 24.44 21.13 8.51
C SER A 298 24.66 19.92 7.58
N LYS A 299 24.59 18.70 8.12
CA LYS A 299 24.66 17.46 7.33
C LYS A 299 23.44 17.32 6.41
N GLU A 300 22.24 17.63 6.89
CA GLU A 300 20.99 17.58 6.12
C GLU A 300 20.97 18.64 5.02
N ARG A 301 21.36 19.89 5.31
CA ARG A 301 21.52 20.93 4.29
C ARG A 301 22.48 20.52 3.18
N THR A 302 23.62 19.91 3.54
CA THR A 302 24.60 19.41 2.57
C THR A 302 24.03 18.27 1.70
N LYS A 303 23.11 17.44 2.24
CA LYS A 303 22.38 16.46 1.45
C LYS A 303 21.41 17.14 0.49
N VAL A 304 20.55 18.04 0.97
CA VAL A 304 19.55 18.74 0.15
C VAL A 304 20.21 19.53 -0.99
N GLN A 305 21.30 20.27 -0.72
CA GLN A 305 22.08 20.97 -1.76
C GLN A 305 22.70 20.05 -2.81
N LYS A 306 22.92 18.76 -2.50
CA LYS A 306 23.40 17.75 -3.47
C LYS A 306 22.26 16.98 -4.14
N MET A 307 21.08 16.94 -3.53
CA MET A 307 19.90 16.27 -4.07
C MET A 307 19.14 17.15 -5.05
N LEU A 308 19.05 18.46 -4.81
CA LEU A 308 18.36 19.40 -5.71
C LEU A 308 18.90 19.34 -7.15
N PRO A 309 20.21 19.52 -7.43
CA PRO A 309 20.72 19.44 -8.80
C PRO A 309 20.54 18.06 -9.44
N LYS A 310 20.56 16.98 -8.65
CA LYS A 310 20.33 15.61 -9.15
C LYS A 310 18.89 15.39 -9.57
N LEU A 311 17.94 15.90 -8.78
CA LEU A 311 16.51 15.86 -9.13
C LEU A 311 16.23 16.77 -10.34
N GLU A 312 16.90 17.93 -10.44
CA GLU A 312 16.82 18.80 -11.62
C GLU A 312 17.32 18.09 -12.90
N GLU A 313 18.44 17.36 -12.81
CA GLU A 313 18.98 16.56 -13.91
C GLU A 313 18.10 15.33 -14.24
N GLU A 314 17.61 14.60 -13.24
CA GLU A 314 16.65 13.49 -13.36
C GLU A 314 15.37 13.95 -14.10
N ILE A 315 14.73 15.02 -13.62
CA ILE A 315 13.50 15.56 -14.20
C ILE A 315 13.76 16.11 -15.61
N LYS A 316 14.86 16.86 -15.81
CA LYS A 316 15.22 17.38 -17.13
C LYS A 316 15.42 16.26 -18.14
N SER A 317 16.17 15.22 -17.78
CA SER A 317 16.47 14.10 -18.68
C SER A 317 15.19 13.41 -19.18
N PHE A 318 14.20 13.22 -18.30
CA PHE A 318 12.91 12.66 -18.68
C PHE A 318 12.09 13.64 -19.55
N ILE A 319 12.05 14.93 -19.20
CA ILE A 319 11.34 15.94 -20.01
C ILE A 319 11.93 15.98 -21.42
N ASP A 320 13.25 16.01 -21.56
CA ASP A 320 13.94 16.01 -22.86
C ASP A 320 13.57 14.75 -23.68
N THR A 321 13.48 13.56 -23.06
CA THR A 321 13.00 12.34 -23.75
C THR A 321 11.51 12.40 -24.09
N TRP A 322 10.68 12.95 -23.22
CA TRP A 322 9.22 13.01 -23.40
C TRP A 322 8.83 14.02 -24.49
N GLU A 323 9.45 15.20 -24.52
CA GLU A 323 9.25 16.18 -25.59
C GLU A 323 9.72 15.62 -26.96
N ALA A 324 10.78 14.79 -26.97
CA ALA A 324 11.23 14.11 -28.19
C ALA A 324 10.29 12.98 -28.67
N GLU A 325 9.67 12.23 -27.75
CA GLU A 325 8.73 11.16 -28.10
C GLU A 325 7.34 11.68 -28.51
N GLN A 326 6.81 12.68 -27.82
CA GLN A 326 5.45 13.20 -28.06
C GLN A 326 5.39 14.39 -29.02
N GLY A 327 6.51 15.09 -29.24
CA GLY A 327 6.54 16.33 -30.04
C GLY A 327 5.81 17.52 -29.40
N THR A 328 5.44 17.42 -28.12
CA THR A 328 4.69 18.44 -27.36
C THR A 328 5.42 18.84 -26.09
N VAL A 329 5.35 20.12 -25.74
CA VAL A 329 5.97 20.69 -24.53
C VAL A 329 5.41 20.06 -23.25
N PHE A 330 6.27 19.67 -22.31
CA PHE A 330 5.85 19.17 -21.01
C PHE A 330 5.54 20.34 -20.06
N LEU A 331 4.27 20.46 -19.67
CA LEU A 331 3.77 21.54 -18.81
C LEU A 331 3.31 21.01 -17.46
N VAL A 332 3.79 21.64 -16.38
CA VAL A 332 3.41 21.39 -14.99
C VAL A 332 2.70 22.64 -14.48
N ARG A 333 1.42 22.53 -14.11
CA ARG A 333 0.57 23.69 -13.72
C ARG A 333 0.56 24.82 -14.77
N GLY A 334 0.65 24.49 -16.07
CA GLY A 334 0.62 25.45 -17.18
C GLY A 334 1.95 26.13 -17.52
N GLN A 335 3.06 25.77 -16.87
CA GLN A 335 4.40 26.31 -17.15
C GLN A 335 5.43 25.18 -17.37
N ARG A 336 6.50 25.46 -18.11
CA ARG A 336 7.64 24.53 -18.23
C ARG A 336 8.30 24.38 -16.86
N PHE A 337 8.52 23.13 -16.42
CA PHE A 337 9.05 22.89 -15.07
C PHE A 337 10.47 23.48 -14.88
N MET A 338 11.33 23.41 -15.89
CA MET A 338 12.69 23.97 -15.80
C MET A 338 12.70 25.50 -15.67
N ASP A 339 11.73 26.20 -16.28
CA ASP A 339 11.60 27.66 -16.17
C ASP A 339 11.14 28.04 -14.75
N TYR A 340 10.27 27.22 -14.14
CA TYR A 340 9.88 27.36 -12.74
C TYR A 340 11.05 27.15 -11.78
N VAL A 341 11.86 26.09 -11.99
CA VAL A 341 13.10 25.83 -11.22
C VAL A 341 14.07 27.01 -11.34
N ALA A 342 14.31 27.51 -12.55
CA ALA A 342 15.20 28.65 -12.79
C ALA A 342 14.71 29.91 -12.05
N LYS A 343 13.41 30.21 -12.13
CA LYS A 343 12.77 31.33 -11.42
C LYS A 343 12.91 31.21 -9.90
N GLN A 344 12.67 30.02 -9.32
CA GLN A 344 12.85 29.79 -7.88
C GLN A 344 14.29 30.08 -7.42
N TRP A 345 15.29 29.66 -8.21
CA TRP A 345 16.70 29.96 -7.93
C TRP A 345 17.04 31.45 -8.10
N GLU A 346 16.43 32.14 -9.06
CA GLU A 346 16.60 33.59 -9.27
C GLU A 346 15.99 34.40 -8.11
N ASP A 347 14.75 34.10 -7.72
CA ASP A 347 14.06 34.71 -6.58
C ASP A 347 14.89 34.57 -5.28
N TYR A 348 15.47 33.38 -5.04
CA TYR A 348 16.36 33.14 -3.90
C TYR A 348 17.66 33.97 -3.96
N LYS A 349 18.32 34.06 -5.13
CA LYS A 349 19.52 34.89 -5.32
C LYS A 349 19.23 36.36 -5.05
N LEU A 350 18.15 36.88 -5.63
CA LEU A 350 17.71 38.27 -5.47
C LEU A 350 17.38 38.57 -4.00
N GLN A 351 16.73 37.65 -3.29
CA GLN A 351 16.45 37.79 -1.86
C GLN A 351 17.75 37.84 -1.03
N LYS A 352 18.74 37.00 -1.32
CA LYS A 352 20.05 37.04 -0.65
C LYS A 352 20.85 38.31 -0.96
N GLU A 353 20.73 38.86 -2.16
CA GLU A 353 21.34 40.15 -2.50
C GLU A 353 20.67 41.32 -1.76
N LYS A 354 19.34 41.32 -1.64
CA LYS A 354 18.60 42.29 -0.80
C LYS A 354 19.05 42.21 0.66
N GLU A 355 19.05 41.02 1.28
CA GLU A 355 19.54 40.82 2.66
C GLU A 355 20.98 41.33 2.84
N LYS A 356 21.86 41.11 1.86
CA LYS A 356 23.26 41.59 1.88
C LYS A 356 23.32 43.12 1.80
N ASN A 357 22.58 43.73 0.90
CA ASN A 357 22.57 45.18 0.69
C ASN A 357 21.97 45.92 1.89
N GLU A 358 20.91 45.38 2.51
CA GLU A 358 20.35 45.86 3.77
C GLU A 358 21.36 45.79 4.91
N ARG A 359 22.08 44.67 5.06
CA ARG A 359 23.16 44.53 6.07
C ARG A 359 24.29 45.53 5.84
N VAL A 360 24.67 45.83 4.60
CA VAL A 360 25.69 46.83 4.27
C VAL A 360 25.18 48.25 4.57
N SER A 361 23.95 48.57 4.18
CA SER A 361 23.30 49.86 4.46
C SER A 361 23.15 50.11 5.97
N LEU A 362 22.75 49.09 6.74
CA LEU A 362 22.64 49.17 8.20
C LEU A 362 24.01 49.38 8.85
N LYS A 363 25.06 48.68 8.40
CA LYS A 363 26.44 48.91 8.86
C LYS A 363 26.91 50.34 8.56
N PHE A 364 26.62 50.86 7.37
CA PHE A 364 26.96 52.24 7.00
C PHE A 364 26.21 53.26 7.86
N ARG A 365 24.90 53.07 8.09
CA ARG A 365 24.10 53.88 9.01
C ARG A 365 24.69 53.87 10.43
N ILE A 366 24.98 52.70 10.99
CA ILE A 366 25.57 52.57 12.33
C ILE A 366 26.93 53.29 12.40
N LEU A 367 27.81 53.08 11.41
CA LEU A 367 29.11 53.75 11.33
C LEU A 367 28.96 55.28 11.28
N SER A 368 28.05 55.79 10.45
CA SER A 368 27.77 57.23 10.36
C SER A 368 27.23 57.80 11.68
N THR A 369 26.34 57.07 12.38
CA THR A 369 25.81 57.46 13.69
C THR A 369 26.90 57.47 14.77
N ILE A 370 27.85 56.54 14.74
CA ILE A 370 28.99 56.51 15.68
C ILE A 370 29.92 57.70 15.44
N LEU A 371 30.27 57.99 14.18
CA LEU A 371 31.13 59.12 13.82
C LEU A 371 30.49 60.47 14.17
N LEU A 372 29.16 60.58 14.08
CA LEU A 372 28.40 61.76 14.49
C LEU A 372 28.24 61.91 16.02
N ARG A 373 28.54 60.87 16.81
CA ARG A 373 28.42 60.84 18.28
C ARG A 373 29.76 60.98 19.03
N ALA A 374 30.84 61.34 18.34
CA ALA A 374 32.13 61.62 19.00
C ALA A 374 31.95 62.73 20.07
N PRO A 375 32.42 62.52 21.32
CA PRO A 375 32.11 63.41 22.43
C PRO A 375 32.83 64.77 22.27
N ARG A 376 32.05 65.85 22.14
CA ARG A 376 32.57 67.20 22.35
C ARG A 376 32.66 67.45 23.85
N HIS A 377 33.87 67.65 24.37
CA HIS A 377 34.07 68.08 25.75
C HIS A 377 33.38 69.45 26.00
N PRO A 378 32.58 69.61 27.08
CA PRO A 378 32.08 70.92 27.48
C PRO A 378 33.14 71.70 28.28
N LEU A 379 33.30 72.98 27.96
CA LEU A 379 33.91 73.97 28.86
C LEU A 379 32.86 74.44 29.91
N PRO A 380 33.25 74.86 31.12
CA PRO A 380 32.31 75.04 32.23
C PRO A 380 31.83 76.49 32.47
N THR A 381 30.76 76.62 33.27
CA THR A 381 30.22 77.81 34.01
C THR A 381 29.32 78.82 33.23
N PRO A 382 28.45 79.64 33.89
CA PRO A 382 27.74 79.45 35.18
C PRO A 382 26.23 79.92 35.24
N SER A 383 25.42 79.21 36.06
CA SER A 383 24.31 79.66 36.96
C SER A 383 23.27 80.79 36.63
N THR A 384 21.98 80.38 36.44
CA THR A 384 20.68 80.87 37.05
C THR A 384 20.19 82.36 37.00
N PRO A 385 18.92 82.70 37.34
CA PRO A 385 17.63 81.93 37.45
C PRO A 385 16.37 82.64 36.83
N SER A 386 15.16 82.04 36.93
CA SER A 386 13.88 82.64 37.48
C SER A 386 12.55 82.15 36.84
N ALA A 387 11.50 81.97 37.69
CA ALA A 387 10.03 81.92 37.47
C ALA A 387 9.43 80.89 36.47
N GLU A 388 8.49 79.98 36.81
CA GLU A 388 7.14 80.08 37.43
C GLU A 388 6.02 80.52 36.46
N GLU A 389 5.15 79.60 36.01
CA GLU A 389 3.76 79.40 36.51
C GLU A 389 2.99 78.30 35.75
N ASP A 390 1.99 77.72 36.43
CA ASP A 390 1.23 76.50 36.11
C ASP A 390 0.17 76.63 34.98
N ASN A 391 -0.20 75.51 34.33
CA ASN A 391 -1.43 74.77 34.72
C ASN A 391 -1.80 73.53 33.87
N ASP A 392 -2.46 72.60 34.58
CA ASP A 392 -3.42 71.56 34.17
C ASP A 392 -3.00 70.30 33.37
N ALA A 393 -3.27 69.16 34.02
CA ALA A 393 -3.29 67.78 33.52
C ALA A 393 -4.78 67.36 33.22
N PRO A 394 -5.26 66.09 33.16
CA PRO A 394 -4.69 64.76 33.51
C PRO A 394 -4.31 63.93 32.25
N ALA A 395 -3.38 62.97 32.25
CA ALA A 395 -3.15 61.82 33.14
C ALA A 395 -4.16 60.67 33.00
N GLU A 396 -3.80 59.65 32.21
CA GLU A 396 -4.30 58.29 32.39
C GLU A 396 -3.15 57.30 32.12
N ASP A 397 -2.82 56.51 33.13
CA ASP A 397 -1.70 55.56 33.16
C ASP A 397 -2.25 54.13 33.20
N THR A 398 -1.35 53.16 33.01
CA THR A 398 -1.49 51.70 33.27
C THR A 398 -1.95 50.75 32.15
N ALA A 399 -1.01 49.88 31.74
CA ALA A 399 -1.27 48.45 31.58
C ALA A 399 -1.15 47.76 32.96
N PRO A 400 -1.69 46.53 33.19
CA PRO A 400 -0.84 45.37 32.89
C PRO A 400 -1.53 43.98 32.66
N ALA A 401 -0.71 43.06 32.13
CA ALA A 401 -0.60 41.63 32.47
C ALA A 401 -1.67 40.57 32.08
N CYS A 402 -1.17 39.34 31.93
CA CYS A 402 -1.86 38.11 31.52
C CYS A 402 -2.20 37.21 32.73
N HIS A 403 -3.31 36.44 32.69
CA HIS A 403 -3.31 34.95 32.66
C HIS A 403 -4.70 34.27 32.83
N ALA A 404 -4.90 33.21 32.02
CA ALA A 404 -5.58 31.93 32.33
C ALA A 404 -7.12 31.77 32.53
N TRP A 405 -7.71 30.98 31.60
CA TRP A 405 -8.59 29.80 31.78
C TRP A 405 -10.10 29.91 32.09
N VAL A 406 -10.91 29.34 31.16
CA VAL A 406 -12.17 28.54 31.34
C VAL A 406 -13.37 29.24 32.03
N THR A 407 -14.62 29.22 31.55
CA THR A 407 -15.32 28.59 30.41
C THR A 407 -15.60 29.64 29.29
N ASP A 408 -16.49 29.51 28.29
CA ASP A 408 -17.40 28.44 27.81
C ASP A 408 -17.51 28.49 26.27
N LEU A 409 -18.29 27.59 25.67
CA LEU A 409 -18.65 27.63 24.26
C LEU A 409 -20.04 27.00 24.03
N HIS A 410 -21.09 27.82 23.90
CA HIS A 410 -22.46 27.34 23.69
C HIS A 410 -23.29 28.19 22.70
N ARG A 411 -22.95 28.10 21.40
CA ARG A 411 -23.95 28.20 20.32
C ARG A 411 -23.43 27.54 19.03
N GLU A 412 -24.37 27.10 18.19
CA GLU A 412 -24.19 26.69 16.78
C GLU A 412 -23.61 25.29 16.47
N THR A 413 -24.33 24.23 16.87
CA THR A 413 -24.38 22.98 16.07
C THR A 413 -25.83 22.50 15.86
N GLY A 414 -26.54 23.12 14.91
CA GLY A 414 -27.82 22.61 14.40
C GLY A 414 -27.61 21.82 13.11
N GLY A 415 -27.69 20.47 13.13
CA GLY A 415 -27.47 19.72 11.88
C GLY A 415 -27.58 18.19 11.89
N CYS A 416 -27.88 17.51 13.00
CA CYS A 416 -27.81 16.04 13.06
C CYS A 416 -29.17 15.33 13.16
N ARG A 417 -30.02 15.45 12.12
CA ARG A 417 -31.24 14.61 11.96
C ARG A 417 -31.45 13.96 10.59
N LYS A 418 -30.75 14.36 9.52
CA LYS A 418 -30.94 13.79 8.17
C LYS A 418 -30.28 12.41 7.92
N LYS A 419 -29.37 11.93 8.79
CA LYS A 419 -28.65 10.65 8.57
C LYS A 419 -29.34 9.38 9.12
N ARG A 420 -30.45 9.47 9.87
CA ARG A 420 -31.21 8.29 10.35
C ARG A 420 -32.33 7.83 9.42
N THR A 421 -32.80 8.67 8.50
CA THR A 421 -33.90 8.33 7.59
C THR A 421 -33.43 7.50 6.38
N LEU A 422 -32.23 7.79 5.86
CA LEU A 422 -31.67 7.08 4.70
C LEU A 422 -31.35 5.59 4.98
N PHE A 423 -30.92 5.25 6.20
CA PHE A 423 -30.59 3.86 6.55
C PHE A 423 -31.83 2.95 6.65
N LYS A 424 -33.02 3.51 6.94
CA LYS A 424 -34.28 2.76 6.91
C LYS A 424 -34.90 2.63 5.50
N ALA A 425 -34.50 3.47 4.55
CA ALA A 425 -34.95 3.35 3.16
C ALA A 425 -34.22 2.20 2.42
N LEU A 426 -32.89 2.09 2.61
CA LEU A 426 -32.05 1.05 1.98
C LEU A 426 -32.42 -0.38 2.39
N GLN A 427 -32.85 -0.59 3.63
CA GLN A 427 -33.17 -1.94 4.12
C GLN A 427 -34.52 -2.48 3.61
N THR A 428 -35.40 -1.61 3.09
CA THR A 428 -36.73 -2.01 2.60
C THR A 428 -36.70 -2.51 1.14
N ASN A 429 -35.81 -1.96 0.30
CA ASN A 429 -35.71 -2.34 -1.12
C ASN A 429 -35.03 -3.69 -1.37
N ILE A 430 -34.18 -4.17 -0.46
CA ILE A 430 -33.47 -5.46 -0.61
C ILE A 430 -34.43 -6.66 -0.44
N CYS A 431 -35.55 -6.51 0.27
CA CYS A 431 -36.54 -7.59 0.44
C CYS A 431 -37.46 -7.82 -0.77
N LEU A 432 -37.53 -6.90 -1.74
CA LEU A 432 -38.47 -6.98 -2.86
C LEU A 432 -37.94 -7.78 -4.06
N PHE A 433 -36.63 -8.05 -4.12
CA PHE A 433 -36.00 -8.83 -5.21
C PHE A 433 -35.91 -10.34 -4.96
N SER A 434 -36.55 -10.84 -3.90
CA SER A 434 -36.50 -12.27 -3.51
C SER A 434 -37.80 -13.05 -3.78
N LYS A 435 -38.76 -12.44 -4.50
CA LYS A 435 -40.05 -13.04 -4.85
C LYS A 435 -40.58 -12.62 -6.24
N VAL A 436 -39.78 -12.92 -7.27
CA VAL A 436 -40.22 -13.21 -8.65
C VAL A 436 -39.38 -14.38 -9.13
#